data_AF-A0A6I1GZX4-F1
#
_entry.id   AF-A0A6I1GZX4-F1
#
_cell.length_a   1.000
_cell.length_b   1.000
_cell.length_c   1.000
_cell.angle_alpha   90.00
_cell.angle_beta   90.00
_cell.angle_gamma   90.00
#
_symmetry.space_group_name_H-M   'P 1'
#
loop_
_entity.id
_entity.type
_entity.pdbx_description
1 polymer ?
#
loop_
_entity_poly.entity_id
_entity_poly.type
_entity_poly.pdbx_seq_one_letter_code
_entity_poly.pdbx_strand_id
1 'polypeptide(L)'
;AALAAAALALAARDAERREAAGAVQAIDARLLQEQRSQLEDHARQLNTAEKTWTELARKQQELAHGQARAAQLSLAAQVESAALAVEGARTAPLEAGLAQAEKSLKGAEAACAASVGQLRATLQDEQPCPVCGALEHPYTHADDALQAMLASLQDEVLACRTQVRGNLEQLATHRAALAATAREQAQTDAELASLPPAIAALDAQWQPHAATLQLPPESRRADWFTQQLAATASGL
;
A
#
# COMPACT_ATOMS: atom_id res chain seq x y z
N ALA A 1 37.89 85.49 31.02
CA ALA A 1 38.33 84.10 30.81
C ALA A 1 37.16 83.16 30.48
N ALA A 2 36.14 83.04 31.34
CA ALA A 2 35.01 82.12 31.13
C ALA A 2 34.20 82.37 29.85
N LEU A 3 33.91 83.64 29.51
CA LEU A 3 33.17 84.00 28.28
C LEU A 3 33.93 83.59 27.01
N ALA A 4 35.25 83.78 26.98
CA ALA A 4 36.09 83.41 25.84
C ALA A 4 36.20 81.89 25.69
N ALA A 5 36.30 81.15 26.80
CA ALA A 5 36.27 79.69 26.78
C ALA A 5 34.91 79.15 26.30
N ALA A 6 33.80 79.77 26.73
CA ALA A 6 32.45 79.41 26.27
C ALA A 6 32.25 79.70 24.77
N ALA A 7 32.78 80.82 24.26
CA ALA A 7 32.72 81.15 22.83
C ALA A 7 33.51 80.17 21.95
N LEU A 8 34.70 79.74 22.42
CA LEU A 8 35.50 78.72 21.73
C LEU A 8 34.81 77.35 21.72
N ALA A 9 34.20 76.95 22.84
CA ALA A 9 33.44 75.71 22.93
C ALA A 9 32.23 75.72 22.00
N LEU A 10 31.50 76.84 21.92
CA LEU A 10 30.37 76.99 21.00
C LEU A 10 30.81 76.90 19.54
N ALA A 11 31.90 77.57 19.17
CA ALA A 11 32.45 77.53 17.82
C ALA A 11 32.88 76.10 17.40
N ALA A 12 33.48 75.33 18.32
CA ALA A 12 33.84 73.94 18.09
C ALA A 12 32.61 73.04 17.87
N ARG A 13 31.57 73.19 18.72
CA ARG A 13 30.31 72.45 18.57
C ARG A 13 29.56 72.82 17.28
N ASP A 14 29.60 74.09 16.86
CA ASP A 14 29.03 74.54 15.58
C ASP A 14 29.81 74.05 14.37
N ALA A 15 31.13 73.82 14.50
CA ALA A 15 31.93 73.16 13.46
C ALA A 15 31.57 71.67 13.35
N GLU A 16 31.53 70.95 14.49
CA GLU A 16 31.10 69.55 14.55
C GLU A 16 29.68 69.35 13.98
N ARG A 17 28.74 70.24 14.31
CA ARG A 17 27.37 70.20 13.75
C ARG A 17 27.35 70.39 12.24
N ARG A 18 28.15 71.32 11.70
CA ARG A 18 28.22 71.57 10.25
C ARG A 18 28.86 70.40 9.51
N GLU A 19 29.89 69.80 10.08
CA GLU A 19 30.53 68.59 9.54
C GLU A 19 29.55 67.41 9.54
N ALA A 20 28.85 67.16 10.65
CA ALA A 20 27.82 66.14 10.73
C ALA A 20 26.65 66.38 9.75
N ALA A 21 26.22 67.63 9.59
CA ALA A 21 25.17 67.99 8.63
C ALA A 21 25.63 67.77 7.17
N GLY A 22 26.89 68.11 6.86
CA GLY A 22 27.50 67.84 5.55
C GLY A 22 27.60 66.33 5.27
N ALA A 23 28.00 65.54 6.27
CA ALA A 23 28.06 64.09 6.15
C ALA A 23 26.67 63.46 5.90
N VAL A 24 25.62 63.94 6.57
CA VAL A 24 24.24 63.47 6.34
C VAL A 24 23.72 63.89 4.96
N GLN A 25 24.04 65.10 4.50
CA GLN A 25 23.65 65.56 3.16
C GLN A 25 24.39 64.82 2.03
N ALA A 26 25.56 64.26 2.31
CA ALA A 26 26.31 63.44 1.35
C ALA A 26 25.74 62.01 1.20
N ILE A 27 24.82 61.59 2.07
CA ILE A 27 24.14 60.30 1.95
C ILE A 27 23.08 60.40 0.84
N ASP A 28 23.26 59.63 -0.23
CA ASP A 28 22.25 59.50 -1.27
C ASP A 28 21.13 58.56 -0.81
N ALA A 29 20.11 59.14 -0.17
CA ALA A 29 18.94 58.41 0.29
C ALA A 29 18.18 57.70 -0.84
N ARG A 30 18.24 58.23 -2.08
CA ARG A 30 17.57 57.62 -3.23
C ARG A 30 18.31 56.37 -3.67
N LEU A 31 19.63 56.43 -3.77
CA LEU A 31 20.46 55.26 -4.09
C LEU A 31 20.26 54.14 -3.07
N LEU A 32 20.25 54.47 -1.77
CA LEU A 32 20.01 53.48 -0.72
C LEU A 32 18.60 52.86 -0.81
N GLN A 33 17.58 53.67 -1.10
CA GLN A 33 16.22 53.17 -1.30
C GLN A 33 16.11 52.26 -2.53
N GLU A 34 16.78 52.61 -3.64
CA GLU A 34 16.85 51.79 -4.84
C GLU A 34 17.56 50.45 -4.56
N GLN A 35 18.71 50.48 -3.88
CA GLN A 35 19.44 49.26 -3.48
C GLN A 35 18.61 48.36 -2.56
N ARG A 36 17.94 48.94 -1.55
CA ARG A 36 17.04 48.20 -0.68
C ARG A 36 15.91 47.54 -1.46
N SER A 37 15.27 48.28 -2.38
CA SER A 37 14.17 47.75 -3.18
C SER A 37 14.60 46.55 -4.04
N GLN A 38 15.82 46.62 -4.61
CA GLN A 38 16.40 45.53 -5.41
C GLN A 38 16.66 44.28 -4.55
N LEU A 39 17.19 44.46 -3.34
CA LEU A 39 17.43 43.36 -2.41
C LEU A 39 16.10 42.73 -1.92
N GLU A 40 15.09 43.54 -1.63
CA GLU A 40 13.76 43.05 -1.27
C GLU A 40 13.10 42.27 -2.42
N ASP A 41 13.20 42.77 -3.67
CA ASP A 41 12.73 42.05 -4.86
C ASP A 41 13.47 40.72 -5.07
N HIS A 42 14.79 40.72 -4.90
CA HIS A 42 15.61 39.53 -5.01
C HIS A 42 15.24 38.49 -3.93
N ALA A 43 15.06 38.93 -2.68
CA ALA A 43 14.62 38.05 -1.59
C ALA A 43 13.23 37.44 -1.88
N ARG A 44 12.29 38.23 -2.41
CA ARG A 44 10.96 37.75 -2.82
C ARG A 44 11.06 36.68 -3.91
N GLN A 45 11.90 36.90 -4.91
CA GLN A 45 12.14 35.96 -6.00
C GLN A 45 12.73 34.64 -5.49
N LEU A 46 13.77 34.70 -4.66
CA LEU A 46 14.41 33.51 -4.07
C LEU A 46 13.43 32.70 -3.21
N ASN A 47 12.62 33.37 -2.38
CA ASN A 47 11.67 32.71 -1.50
C ASN A 47 10.54 32.01 -2.29
N THR A 48 10.04 32.67 -3.35
CA THR A 48 9.04 32.07 -4.23
C THR A 48 9.63 30.87 -4.96
N ALA A 49 10.84 31.02 -5.50
CA ALA A 49 11.54 29.96 -6.22
C ALA A 49 11.80 28.72 -5.33
N GLU A 50 12.28 28.93 -4.09
CA GLU A 50 12.50 27.86 -3.11
C GLU A 50 11.19 27.09 -2.83
N LYS A 51 10.10 27.81 -2.56
CA LYS A 51 8.79 27.21 -2.30
C LYS A 51 8.28 26.39 -3.48
N THR A 52 8.35 26.94 -4.69
CA THR A 52 7.89 26.25 -5.89
C THR A 52 8.73 25.00 -6.16
N TRP A 53 10.06 25.07 -6.01
CA TRP A 53 10.93 23.91 -6.23
C TRP A 53 10.73 22.82 -5.18
N THR A 54 10.63 23.18 -3.89
CA THR A 54 10.40 22.21 -2.82
C THR A 54 9.06 21.49 -2.98
N GLU A 55 8.00 22.23 -3.34
CA GLU A 55 6.68 21.65 -3.61
C GLU A 55 6.68 20.77 -4.87
N LEU A 56 7.37 21.19 -5.94
CA LEU A 56 7.55 20.39 -7.15
C LEU A 56 8.25 19.07 -6.85
N ALA A 57 9.37 19.11 -6.13
CA ALA A 57 10.12 17.92 -5.73
C ALA A 57 9.27 16.98 -4.87
N ARG A 58 8.50 17.52 -3.93
CA ARG A 58 7.55 16.75 -3.11
C ARG A 58 6.50 16.05 -3.99
N LYS A 59 5.88 16.76 -4.94
CA LYS A 59 4.86 16.20 -5.83
C LYS A 59 5.42 15.13 -6.77
N GLN A 60 6.63 15.33 -7.29
CA GLN A 60 7.33 14.32 -8.10
C GLN A 60 7.66 13.08 -7.27
N GLN A 61 8.05 13.23 -6.00
CA GLN A 61 8.27 12.11 -5.09
C GLN A 61 6.96 11.37 -4.77
N GLU A 62 5.87 12.09 -4.50
CA GLU A 62 4.53 11.52 -4.31
C GLU A 62 4.10 10.70 -5.54
N LEU A 63 4.35 11.21 -6.76
CA LEU A 63 4.08 10.50 -8.01
C LEU A 63 4.88 9.19 -8.12
N ALA A 64 6.19 9.23 -7.86
CA ALA A 64 7.04 8.06 -7.90
C ALA A 64 6.63 6.98 -6.89
N HIS A 65 6.31 7.40 -5.65
CA HIS A 65 5.80 6.49 -4.62
C HIS A 65 4.45 5.88 -5.00
N GLY A 66 3.53 6.69 -5.52
CA GLY A 66 2.23 6.21 -6.00
C GLY A 66 2.38 5.19 -7.13
N GLN A 67 3.28 5.44 -8.08
CA GLN A 67 3.56 4.52 -9.19
C GLN A 67 4.15 3.19 -8.70
N ALA A 68 5.07 3.23 -7.73
CA ALA A 68 5.63 2.03 -7.12
C ALA A 68 4.54 1.23 -6.39
N ARG A 69 3.65 1.90 -5.64
CA ARG A 69 2.50 1.26 -4.98
C ARG A 69 1.54 0.63 -5.99
N ALA A 70 1.20 1.33 -7.08
CA ALA A 70 0.34 0.80 -8.14
C ALA A 70 0.93 -0.46 -8.78
N ALA A 71 2.25 -0.48 -9.02
CA ALA A 71 2.95 -1.67 -9.52
C ALA A 71 2.89 -2.85 -8.52
N GLN A 72 3.06 -2.59 -7.22
CA GLN A 72 2.94 -3.60 -6.17
C GLN A 72 1.52 -4.19 -6.10
N LEU A 73 0.49 -3.33 -6.15
CA LEU A 73 -0.91 -3.77 -6.14
C LEU A 73 -1.25 -4.60 -7.38
N SER A 74 -0.73 -4.21 -8.56
CA SER A 74 -0.89 -5.00 -9.79
C SER A 74 -0.27 -6.39 -9.67
N LEU A 75 0.93 -6.49 -9.09
CA LEU A 75 1.58 -7.78 -8.85
C LEU A 75 0.79 -8.62 -7.85
N ALA A 76 0.33 -8.03 -6.74
CA ALA A 76 -0.50 -8.71 -5.75
C ALA A 76 -1.80 -9.25 -6.38
N ALA A 77 -2.47 -8.46 -7.21
CA ALA A 77 -3.66 -8.89 -7.94
C ALA A 77 -3.37 -10.07 -8.88
N GLN A 78 -2.23 -10.08 -9.57
CA GLN A 78 -1.83 -11.20 -10.43
C GLN A 78 -1.58 -12.47 -9.62
N VAL A 79 -0.90 -12.37 -8.47
CA VAL A 79 -0.64 -13.51 -7.57
C VAL A 79 -1.95 -14.09 -7.03
N GLU A 80 -2.84 -13.24 -6.53
CA GLU A 80 -4.15 -13.67 -6.01
C GLU A 80 -5.04 -14.26 -7.11
N SER A 81 -4.99 -13.71 -8.33
CA SER A 81 -5.73 -14.24 -9.47
C SER A 81 -5.22 -15.62 -9.89
N ALA A 82 -3.90 -15.83 -9.88
CA ALA A 82 -3.30 -17.13 -10.15
C ALA A 82 -3.65 -18.16 -9.07
N ALA A 83 -3.59 -17.78 -7.80
CA ALA A 83 -3.99 -18.64 -6.68
C ALA A 83 -5.48 -19.02 -6.76
N LEU A 84 -6.35 -18.06 -7.08
CA LEU A 84 -7.77 -18.31 -7.30
C LEU A 84 -8.02 -19.29 -8.45
N ALA A 85 -7.26 -19.17 -9.56
CA ALA A 85 -7.38 -20.08 -10.69
C ALA A 85 -6.93 -21.51 -10.34
N VAL A 86 -5.84 -21.65 -9.57
CA VAL A 86 -5.37 -22.95 -9.07
C VAL A 86 -6.42 -23.60 -8.17
N GLU A 87 -6.95 -22.87 -7.20
CA GLU A 87 -7.99 -23.39 -6.32
C GLU A 87 -9.30 -23.67 -7.08
N GLY A 88 -9.64 -22.87 -8.08
CA GLY A 88 -10.82 -23.09 -8.92
C GLY A 88 -10.71 -24.34 -9.78
N ALA A 89 -9.50 -24.67 -10.26
CA ALA A 89 -9.25 -25.91 -10.98
C ALA A 89 -9.40 -27.16 -10.09
N ARG A 90 -9.27 -27.02 -8.76
CA ARG A 90 -9.44 -28.11 -7.78
C ARG A 90 -10.90 -28.38 -7.43
N THR A 91 -11.82 -27.45 -7.69
CA THR A 91 -13.23 -27.61 -7.29
C THR A 91 -13.90 -28.82 -7.95
N ALA A 92 -13.85 -28.91 -9.28
CA ALA A 92 -14.46 -30.02 -10.03
C ALA A 92 -13.93 -31.42 -9.61
N PRO A 93 -12.61 -31.67 -9.48
CA PRO A 93 -12.14 -32.97 -9.04
C PRO A 93 -12.51 -33.28 -7.58
N LEU A 94 -12.57 -32.29 -6.68
CA LEU A 94 -13.02 -32.49 -5.30
C LEU A 94 -14.51 -32.84 -5.23
N GLU A 95 -15.35 -32.17 -6.00
CA GLU A 95 -16.79 -32.48 -6.10
C GLU A 95 -17.03 -33.87 -6.70
N ALA A 96 -16.28 -34.23 -7.75
CA ALA A 96 -16.32 -35.58 -8.33
C ALA A 96 -15.87 -36.65 -7.33
N GLY A 97 -14.82 -36.38 -6.55
CA GLY A 97 -14.35 -37.26 -5.49
C GLY A 97 -15.40 -37.47 -4.40
N LEU A 98 -16.07 -36.40 -3.96
CA LEU A 98 -17.18 -36.48 -3.01
C LEU A 98 -18.34 -37.30 -3.57
N ALA A 99 -18.78 -37.02 -4.80
CA ALA A 99 -19.88 -37.77 -5.43
C ALA A 99 -19.54 -39.27 -5.56
N GLN A 100 -18.29 -39.60 -5.85
CA GLN A 100 -17.83 -40.98 -5.92
C GLN A 100 -17.81 -41.65 -4.53
N ALA A 101 -17.33 -40.98 -3.49
CA ALA A 101 -17.34 -41.49 -2.12
C ALA A 101 -18.77 -41.76 -1.63
N GLU A 102 -19.70 -40.83 -1.88
CA GLU A 102 -21.12 -40.98 -1.53
C GLU A 102 -21.78 -42.15 -2.29
N LYS A 103 -21.43 -42.33 -3.57
CA LYS A 103 -21.91 -43.46 -4.37
C LYS A 103 -21.36 -44.79 -3.84
N SER A 104 -20.09 -44.85 -3.46
CA SER A 104 -19.47 -46.05 -2.87
C SER A 104 -20.13 -46.43 -1.54
N LEU A 105 -20.34 -45.46 -0.65
CA LEU A 105 -21.03 -45.68 0.63
C LEU A 105 -22.45 -46.21 0.39
N LYS A 106 -23.24 -45.55 -0.47
CA LYS A 106 -24.61 -45.98 -0.78
C LYS A 106 -24.65 -47.39 -1.40
N GLY A 107 -23.68 -47.71 -2.25
CA GLY A 107 -23.53 -49.05 -2.83
C GLY A 107 -23.23 -50.11 -1.76
N ALA A 108 -22.33 -49.82 -0.83
CA ALA A 108 -22.00 -50.70 0.28
C ALA A 108 -23.20 -50.90 1.21
N GLU A 109 -23.90 -49.83 1.60
CA GLU A 109 -25.12 -49.90 2.42
C GLU A 109 -26.21 -50.75 1.76
N ALA A 110 -26.44 -50.59 0.45
CA ALA A 110 -27.40 -51.39 -0.30
C ALA A 110 -27.02 -52.88 -0.34
N ALA A 111 -25.75 -53.21 -0.50
CA ALA A 111 -25.26 -54.59 -0.47
C ALA A 111 -25.41 -55.23 0.93
N CYS A 112 -25.22 -54.45 2.00
CA CYS A 112 -25.38 -54.91 3.38
C CYS A 112 -26.86 -55.18 3.73
N ALA A 113 -27.76 -54.28 3.30
CA ALA A 113 -29.20 -54.38 3.58
C ALA A 113 -29.88 -55.50 2.79
N ALA A 114 -29.35 -55.89 1.64
CA ALA A 114 -30.02 -56.78 0.70
C ALA A 114 -29.86 -58.31 0.97
N SER A 115 -28.90 -58.80 1.76
CA SER A 115 -28.68 -60.25 1.77
C SER A 115 -28.09 -60.94 3.00
N VAL A 116 -27.40 -60.26 3.93
CA VAL A 116 -26.56 -61.01 4.90
C VAL A 116 -26.99 -60.84 6.36
N GLY A 117 -27.29 -59.62 6.81
CA GLY A 117 -27.66 -59.38 8.22
C GLY A 117 -29.00 -60.02 8.62
N GLN A 118 -30.04 -59.85 7.79
CA GLN A 118 -31.35 -60.49 8.02
C GLN A 118 -31.28 -62.01 7.96
N LEU A 119 -30.46 -62.56 7.05
CA LEU A 119 -30.30 -64.00 6.88
C LEU A 119 -29.52 -64.62 8.06
N ARG A 120 -28.52 -63.91 8.61
CA ARG A 120 -27.82 -64.35 9.83
C ARG A 120 -28.68 -64.27 11.08
N ALA A 121 -29.53 -63.25 11.21
CA ALA A 121 -30.47 -63.14 12.33
C ALA A 121 -31.49 -64.30 12.39
N THR A 122 -31.68 -65.02 11.28
CA THR A 122 -32.53 -66.24 11.23
C THR A 122 -31.78 -67.55 11.49
N LEU A 123 -30.46 -67.53 11.65
CA LEU A 123 -29.67 -68.73 11.95
C LEU A 123 -29.84 -69.10 13.43
N GLN A 124 -30.13 -70.38 13.70
CA GLN A 124 -30.23 -70.96 15.04
C GLN A 124 -29.16 -72.03 15.19
N ASP A 125 -28.56 -72.15 16.37
CA ASP A 125 -27.59 -73.19 16.66
C ASP A 125 -28.19 -74.59 16.42
N GLU A 126 -27.38 -75.50 15.87
CA GLU A 126 -27.76 -76.89 15.53
C GLU A 126 -28.82 -77.05 14.42
N GLN A 127 -29.24 -75.96 13.75
CA GLN A 127 -30.08 -76.01 12.54
C GLN A 127 -29.22 -75.87 11.27
N PRO A 128 -29.47 -76.69 10.22
CA PRO A 128 -28.76 -76.58 8.96
C PRO A 128 -29.04 -75.21 8.31
N CYS A 129 -27.99 -74.51 7.89
CA CYS A 129 -28.10 -73.20 7.27
C CYS A 129 -28.99 -73.25 6.01
N PRO A 130 -29.95 -72.32 5.82
CA PRO A 130 -30.83 -72.31 4.64
C PRO A 130 -30.10 -72.02 3.33
N VAL A 131 -28.84 -71.57 3.39
CA VAL A 131 -28.02 -71.27 2.21
C VAL A 131 -27.07 -72.42 1.86
N CYS A 132 -26.37 -73.00 2.84
CA CYS A 132 -25.33 -74.00 2.60
C CYS A 132 -25.59 -75.39 3.22
N GLY A 133 -26.62 -75.54 4.05
CA GLY A 133 -26.99 -76.81 4.70
C GLY A 133 -26.04 -77.28 5.82
N ALA A 134 -24.96 -76.55 6.11
CA ALA A 134 -24.01 -76.89 7.17
C ALA A 134 -24.58 -76.59 8.57
N LEU A 135 -24.15 -77.38 9.57
CA LEU A 135 -24.49 -77.19 10.98
C LEU A 135 -23.57 -76.18 11.68
N GLU A 136 -22.31 -76.08 11.24
CA GLU A 136 -21.42 -75.00 11.65
C GLU A 136 -21.66 -73.77 10.76
N HIS A 137 -21.68 -72.58 11.37
CA HIS A 137 -21.86 -71.30 10.67
C HIS A 137 -20.56 -70.47 10.75
N PRO A 138 -19.59 -70.61 9.82
CA PRO A 138 -18.32 -69.88 9.87
C PRO A 138 -18.43 -68.35 9.79
N TYR A 139 -19.59 -67.83 9.38
CA TYR A 139 -19.83 -66.41 9.09
C TYR A 139 -20.69 -65.69 10.13
N THR A 140 -21.06 -66.33 11.25
CA THR A 140 -21.78 -65.66 12.35
C THR A 140 -20.99 -64.49 12.95
N HIS A 141 -19.65 -64.50 12.86
CA HIS A 141 -18.76 -63.46 13.42
C HIS A 141 -18.20 -62.46 12.38
N ALA A 142 -18.65 -62.49 11.12
CA ALA A 142 -18.10 -61.64 10.05
C ALA A 142 -18.67 -60.21 10.00
N ASP A 143 -19.37 -59.75 11.05
CA ASP A 143 -19.96 -58.40 11.11
C ASP A 143 -18.90 -57.31 11.36
N ASP A 144 -17.83 -57.60 12.10
CA ASP A 144 -16.83 -56.59 12.45
C ASP A 144 -16.09 -56.04 11.23
N ALA A 145 -15.74 -56.89 10.25
CA ALA A 145 -15.08 -56.47 9.03
C ALA A 145 -15.99 -55.62 8.12
N LEU A 146 -17.28 -55.95 8.07
CA LEU A 146 -18.27 -55.22 7.27
C LEU A 146 -18.58 -53.86 7.89
N GLN A 147 -18.74 -53.81 9.22
CA GLN A 147 -18.94 -52.57 9.98
C GLN A 147 -17.71 -51.67 9.87
N ALA A 148 -16.50 -52.23 9.96
CA ALA A 148 -15.25 -51.49 9.75
C ALA A 148 -15.16 -50.89 8.34
N MET A 149 -15.56 -51.64 7.31
CA MET A 149 -15.61 -51.14 5.92
C MET A 149 -16.63 -49.99 5.77
N LEU A 150 -17.83 -50.13 6.32
CA LEU A 150 -18.84 -49.07 6.27
C LEU A 150 -18.38 -47.81 7.03
N ALA A 151 -17.77 -47.97 8.20
CA ALA A 151 -17.19 -46.87 8.96
C ALA A 151 -16.09 -46.15 8.14
N SER A 152 -15.20 -46.90 7.49
CA SER A 152 -14.17 -46.33 6.60
C SER A 152 -14.77 -45.51 5.47
N LEU A 153 -15.83 -46.00 4.82
CA LEU A 153 -16.51 -45.28 3.74
C LEU A 153 -17.23 -44.01 4.24
N GLN A 154 -17.78 -44.05 5.46
CA GLN A 154 -18.36 -42.87 6.11
C GLN A 154 -17.29 -41.81 6.42
N ASP A 155 -16.14 -42.24 6.93
CA ASP A 155 -14.99 -41.37 7.19
C ASP A 155 -14.45 -40.74 5.89
N GLU A 156 -14.39 -41.52 4.80
CA GLU A 156 -14.01 -41.02 3.47
C GLU A 156 -14.97 -39.93 2.96
N VAL A 157 -16.29 -40.13 3.10
CA VAL A 157 -17.28 -39.11 2.73
C VAL A 157 -17.10 -37.85 3.57
N LEU A 158 -16.88 -37.98 4.88
CA LEU A 158 -16.63 -36.83 5.77
C LEU A 158 -15.35 -36.09 5.41
N ALA A 159 -14.28 -36.82 5.06
CA ALA A 159 -13.03 -36.25 4.60
C ALA A 159 -13.22 -35.47 3.28
N CYS A 160 -13.90 -36.04 2.29
CA CYS A 160 -14.21 -35.37 1.03
C CYS A 160 -15.06 -34.10 1.24
N ARG A 161 -16.08 -34.15 2.11
CA ARG A 161 -16.90 -32.97 2.45
C ARG A 161 -16.07 -31.86 3.08
N THR A 162 -15.16 -32.22 3.97
CA THR A 162 -14.22 -31.26 4.60
C THR A 162 -13.31 -30.63 3.56
N GLN A 163 -12.78 -31.42 2.61
CA GLN A 163 -11.92 -30.91 1.53
C GLN A 163 -12.68 -29.95 0.60
N VAL A 164 -13.90 -30.29 0.17
CA VAL A 164 -14.74 -29.41 -0.66
C VAL A 164 -15.02 -28.09 0.07
N ARG A 165 -15.41 -28.15 1.35
CA ARG A 165 -15.65 -26.94 2.15
C ARG A 165 -14.40 -26.07 2.26
N GLY A 166 -13.26 -26.67 2.56
CA GLY A 166 -11.99 -25.96 2.66
C GLY A 166 -11.59 -25.26 1.35
N ASN A 167 -11.80 -25.91 0.20
CA ASN A 167 -11.55 -25.28 -1.11
C ASN A 167 -12.50 -24.10 -1.35
N LEU A 168 -13.79 -24.21 -1.01
CA LEU A 168 -14.74 -23.09 -1.12
C LEU A 168 -14.36 -21.90 -0.23
N GLU A 169 -13.88 -22.15 0.98
CA GLU A 169 -13.38 -21.11 1.90
C GLU A 169 -12.12 -20.42 1.34
N GLN A 170 -11.19 -21.18 0.75
CA GLN A 170 -10.01 -20.65 0.08
C GLN A 170 -10.39 -19.78 -1.13
N LEU A 171 -11.31 -20.25 -1.98
CA LEU A 171 -11.85 -19.47 -3.10
C LEU A 171 -12.48 -18.16 -2.64
N ALA A 172 -13.28 -18.19 -1.57
CA ALA A 172 -13.88 -16.99 -1.00
C ALA A 172 -12.81 -16.01 -0.49
N THR A 173 -11.77 -16.52 0.15
CA THR A 173 -10.64 -15.73 0.65
C THR A 173 -9.89 -15.01 -0.48
N HIS A 174 -9.49 -15.73 -1.53
CA HIS A 174 -8.82 -15.12 -2.69
C HIS A 174 -9.70 -14.11 -3.42
N ARG A 175 -11.01 -14.37 -3.56
CA ARG A 175 -11.96 -13.40 -4.14
C ARG A 175 -12.05 -12.12 -3.30
N ALA A 176 -12.10 -12.25 -1.99
CA ALA A 176 -12.12 -11.09 -1.09
C ALA A 176 -10.82 -10.29 -1.16
N ALA A 177 -9.67 -10.96 -1.25
CA ALA A 177 -8.36 -10.33 -1.42
C ALA A 177 -8.25 -9.56 -2.75
N LEU A 178 -8.72 -10.14 -3.85
CA LEU A 178 -8.80 -9.45 -5.15
C LEU A 178 -9.71 -8.22 -5.09
N ALA A 179 -10.88 -8.33 -4.47
CA ALA A 179 -11.79 -7.20 -4.33
C ALA A 179 -11.20 -6.07 -3.47
N ALA A 180 -10.46 -6.41 -2.41
CA ALA A 180 -9.72 -5.43 -1.61
C ALA A 180 -8.63 -4.74 -2.45
N THR A 181 -7.80 -5.52 -3.13
CA THR A 181 -6.72 -5.01 -4.00
C THR A 181 -7.27 -4.10 -5.10
N ALA A 182 -8.38 -4.46 -5.73
CA ALA A 182 -9.02 -3.65 -6.77
C ALA A 182 -9.51 -2.29 -6.23
N ARG A 183 -10.05 -2.24 -5.01
CA ARG A 183 -10.45 -0.98 -4.37
C ARG A 183 -9.25 -0.08 -4.08
N GLU A 184 -8.19 -0.66 -3.53
CA GLU A 184 -6.94 0.08 -3.27
C GLU A 184 -6.29 0.58 -4.55
N GLN A 185 -6.34 -0.21 -5.62
CA GLN A 185 -5.83 0.19 -6.93
C GLN A 185 -6.65 1.37 -7.50
N ALA A 186 -7.98 1.30 -7.45
CA ALA A 186 -8.83 2.41 -7.91
C ALA A 186 -8.57 3.72 -7.13
N GLN A 187 -8.34 3.63 -5.81
CA GLN A 187 -7.95 4.79 -5.01
C GLN A 187 -6.58 5.33 -5.43
N THR A 188 -5.59 4.46 -5.57
CA THR A 188 -4.22 4.85 -5.97
C THR A 188 -4.21 5.47 -7.37
N ASP A 189 -4.99 4.93 -8.30
CA ASP A 189 -5.11 5.45 -9.67
C ASP A 189 -5.75 6.85 -9.69
N ALA A 190 -6.75 7.10 -8.84
CA ALA A 190 -7.38 8.42 -8.70
C ALA A 190 -6.39 9.46 -8.13
N GLU A 191 -5.61 9.07 -7.11
CA GLU A 191 -4.54 9.91 -6.54
C GLU A 191 -3.49 10.22 -7.62
N LEU A 192 -3.01 9.20 -8.33
CA LEU A 192 -2.03 9.32 -9.41
C LEU A 192 -2.52 10.19 -10.58
N ALA A 193 -3.80 10.13 -10.94
CA ALA A 193 -4.36 10.96 -12.01
C ALA A 193 -4.31 12.47 -11.69
N SER A 194 -4.34 12.83 -10.40
CA SER A 194 -4.33 14.23 -9.96
C SER A 194 -2.93 14.86 -9.93
N LEU A 195 -1.87 14.06 -9.86
CA LEU A 195 -0.50 14.55 -9.66
C LEU A 195 0.14 15.15 -10.92
N PRO A 196 0.07 14.55 -12.12
CA PRO A 196 0.66 15.11 -13.34
C PRO A 196 0.24 16.55 -13.67
N PRO A 197 -1.06 16.94 -13.64
CA PRO A 197 -1.43 18.33 -13.90
C PRO A 197 -0.92 19.29 -12.81
N ALA A 198 -0.87 18.87 -11.55
CA ALA A 198 -0.31 19.68 -10.47
C ALA A 198 1.20 19.90 -10.65
N ILE A 199 1.94 18.84 -11.00
CA ILE A 199 3.37 18.91 -11.32
C ILE A 199 3.60 19.83 -12.52
N ALA A 200 2.83 19.69 -13.60
CA ALA A 200 2.95 20.54 -14.79
C ALA A 200 2.71 22.02 -14.47
N ALA A 201 1.74 22.32 -13.59
CA ALA A 201 1.47 23.69 -13.15
C ALA A 201 2.60 24.27 -12.29
N LEU A 202 3.21 23.46 -11.42
CA LEU A 202 4.37 23.85 -10.61
C LEU A 202 5.62 24.01 -11.47
N ASP A 203 5.83 23.13 -12.44
CA ASP A 203 6.90 23.25 -13.43
C ASP A 203 6.78 24.55 -14.21
N ALA A 204 5.58 24.90 -14.70
CA ALA A 204 5.35 26.16 -15.41
C ALA A 204 5.66 27.40 -14.54
N GLN A 205 5.39 27.33 -13.23
CA GLN A 205 5.76 28.39 -12.27
C GLN A 205 7.26 28.41 -11.99
N TRP A 206 7.91 27.25 -12.01
CA TRP A 206 9.34 27.08 -11.72
C TRP A 206 10.23 27.56 -12.88
N GLN A 207 9.85 27.29 -14.14
CA GLN A 207 10.69 27.58 -15.31
C GLN A 207 11.22 29.04 -15.37
N PRO A 208 10.40 30.09 -15.13
CA PRO A 208 10.89 31.47 -15.11
C PRO A 208 11.93 31.74 -14.01
N HIS A 209 11.76 31.14 -12.83
CA HIS A 209 12.72 31.24 -11.74
C HIS A 209 14.03 30.50 -12.09
N ALA A 210 13.93 29.32 -12.69
CA ALA A 210 15.09 28.54 -13.08
C ALA A 210 15.91 29.21 -14.19
N ALA A 211 15.27 29.95 -15.09
CA ALA A 211 15.94 30.69 -16.16
C ALA A 211 16.69 31.94 -15.66
N THR A 212 16.24 32.52 -14.55
CA THR A 212 16.79 33.77 -14.01
C THR A 212 17.85 33.53 -12.93
N LEU A 213 17.74 32.43 -12.19
CA LEU A 213 18.66 32.06 -11.11
C LEU A 213 19.81 31.20 -11.64
N GLN A 214 21.04 31.48 -11.19
CA GLN A 214 22.21 30.62 -11.45
C GLN A 214 22.16 29.39 -10.53
N LEU A 215 21.25 28.47 -10.84
CA LEU A 215 20.96 27.33 -9.98
C LEU A 215 22.10 26.29 -9.99
N PRO A 216 22.45 25.73 -8.82
CA PRO A 216 23.34 24.58 -8.75
C PRO A 216 22.62 23.27 -9.15
N PRO A 217 23.35 22.14 -9.23
CA PRO A 217 22.75 20.82 -9.33
C PRO A 217 21.70 20.59 -8.26
N GLU A 218 20.66 19.82 -8.60
CA GLU A 218 19.48 19.65 -7.75
C GLU A 218 19.78 19.20 -6.32
N SER A 219 20.76 18.31 -6.15
CA SER A 219 21.20 17.80 -4.84
C SER A 219 21.75 18.87 -3.89
N ARG A 220 22.11 20.06 -4.40
CA ARG A 220 22.64 21.17 -3.60
C ARG A 220 21.71 22.39 -3.58
N ARG A 221 20.54 22.33 -4.22
CA ARG A 221 19.64 23.49 -4.35
C ARG A 221 19.08 23.95 -3.01
N ALA A 222 18.74 23.03 -2.11
CA ALA A 222 18.23 23.38 -0.77
C ALA A 222 19.26 24.20 0.05
N ASP A 223 20.50 23.71 0.13
CA ASP A 223 21.58 24.41 0.82
C ASP A 223 21.89 25.76 0.16
N TRP A 224 21.83 25.81 -1.17
CA TRP A 224 22.04 27.03 -1.93
C TRP A 224 20.96 28.07 -1.67
N PHE A 225 19.66 27.70 -1.68
CA PHE A 225 18.58 28.63 -1.35
C PHE A 225 18.76 29.19 0.06
N THR A 226 19.12 28.33 1.02
CA THR A 226 19.42 28.74 2.40
C THR A 226 20.54 29.78 2.46
N GLN A 227 21.64 29.54 1.74
CA GLN A 227 22.78 30.46 1.68
C GLN A 227 22.44 31.78 1.00
N GLN A 228 21.73 31.74 -0.13
CA GLN A 228 21.35 32.95 -0.88
C GLN A 228 20.35 33.82 -0.10
N LEU A 229 19.38 33.21 0.58
CA LEU A 229 18.44 33.93 1.44
C LEU A 229 19.16 34.57 2.63
N ALA A 230 20.10 33.87 3.27
CA ALA A 230 20.89 34.42 4.37
C ALA A 230 21.81 35.58 3.92
N ALA A 231 22.43 35.45 2.73
CA ALA A 231 23.25 36.50 2.15
C ALA A 231 22.43 37.75 1.81
N THR A 232 21.24 37.57 1.23
CA THR A 232 20.34 38.68 0.88
C THR A 232 19.80 39.37 2.14
N ALA A 233 19.46 38.61 3.19
CA ALA A 233 19.03 39.15 4.46
C ALA A 233 20.13 39.90 5.22
N SER A 234 21.40 39.52 5.04
CA SER A 234 22.54 40.22 5.63
C SER A 234 22.89 41.53 4.90
N GLY A 235 22.39 41.71 3.68
CA GLY A 235 22.56 42.93 2.89
C GLY A 235 21.42 43.95 3.05
N LEU A 236 20.30 43.55 3.66
CA LEU A 236 19.15 44.40 4.01
C LEU A 236 19.36 45.05 5.39
#